data_AF-A0A8H9WUV9-F1
#
_entry.id   AF-A0A8H9WUV9-F1
#
_cell.length_a   1.000
_cell.length_b   1.000
_cell.length_c   1.000
_cell.angle_alpha   90.00
_cell.angle_beta   90.00
_cell.angle_gamma   90.00
#
_symmetry.space_group_name_H-M   'P 1'
#
loop_
_entity.id
_entity.type
_entity.pdbx_description
1 polymer ?
#
loop_
_entity_poly.entity_id
_entity_poly.type
_entity_poly.pdbx_seq_one_letter_code
_entity_poly.pdbx_strand_id
1 'polypeptide(L)'
;MPTTLPRARVPLLFVAASVYANSLGNGFTFDDNWLIVENPVVTEGRVADAFTAPYWRGARVGTENYRPIMLSSFGLEWAVFDGSAFEFHVVSVLVHVLVCLLVLALLTRFVSIPAAFLGALLFAVHPVHVEAVANVVGRAEL
;
A
#
# COMPACT_ATOMS: atom_id res chain seq x y z
N MET A 1 -6.18 25.93 20.66
CA MET A 1 -5.43 26.21 19.42
C MET A 1 -5.40 24.96 18.53
N PRO A 2 -6.20 24.87 17.45
CA PRO A 2 -6.20 23.73 16.51
C PRO A 2 -5.56 24.03 15.13
N THR A 3 -5.02 25.23 14.90
CA THR A 3 -4.76 25.75 13.53
C THR A 3 -3.47 25.26 12.85
N THR A 4 -2.60 24.53 13.54
CA THR A 4 -1.30 24.08 12.98
C THR A 4 -1.33 22.68 12.37
N LEU A 5 -2.27 21.82 12.77
CA LEU A 5 -2.43 20.47 12.21
C LEU A 5 -2.73 20.45 10.70
N PRO A 6 -3.64 21.29 10.17
CA PRO A 6 -3.91 21.31 8.73
C PRO A 6 -2.68 21.68 7.90
N ARG A 7 -1.84 22.58 8.44
CA ARG A 7 -0.61 23.05 7.80
C ARG A 7 0.50 21.98 7.77
N ALA A 8 0.53 21.08 8.75
CA ALA A 8 1.51 19.99 8.80
C ALA A 8 1.17 18.83 7.84
N ARG A 9 -0.11 18.61 7.53
CA ARG A 9 -0.55 17.51 6.66
C ARG A 9 -0.12 17.68 5.21
N VAL A 10 -0.20 18.90 4.69
CA VAL A 10 0.08 19.18 3.27
C VAL A 10 1.55 18.87 2.92
N PRO A 11 2.56 19.40 3.64
CA PRO A 11 3.96 19.04 3.38
C PRO A 11 4.22 17.54 3.53
N LEU A 12 3.63 16.89 4.55
CA LEU A 12 3.80 15.46 4.76
C LEU A 12 3.27 14.64 3.59
N LEU A 13 2.08 14.98 3.07
CA LEU A 13 1.51 14.36 1.90
C LEU A 13 2.44 14.48 0.69
N PHE A 14 2.94 15.69 0.43
CA PHE A 14 3.85 15.93 -0.70
C PHE A 14 5.13 15.10 -0.57
N VAL A 15 5.75 15.09 0.62
CA VAL A 15 6.98 14.32 0.86
C VAL A 15 6.72 12.82 0.70
N ALA A 16 5.70 12.28 1.38
CA ALA A 16 5.37 10.85 1.34
C ALA A 16 5.06 10.36 -0.07
N ALA A 17 4.39 11.17 -0.91
CA ALA A 17 4.15 10.83 -2.30
C ALA A 17 5.42 10.95 -3.16
N SER A 18 6.18 12.04 -3.00
CA SER A 18 7.33 12.35 -3.87
C SER A 18 8.48 11.35 -3.77
N VAL A 19 8.71 10.78 -2.58
CA VAL A 19 9.81 9.83 -2.33
C VAL A 19 9.63 8.54 -3.13
N TYR A 20 8.38 8.18 -3.44
CA TYR A 20 8.05 6.97 -4.21
C TYR A 20 7.54 7.29 -5.62
N ALA A 21 7.58 8.55 -6.07
CA ALA A 21 7.14 8.91 -7.41
C ALA A 21 7.94 8.18 -8.51
N ASN A 22 9.18 7.80 -8.23
CA ASN A 22 10.01 7.02 -9.15
C ASN A 22 9.54 5.56 -9.31
N SER A 23 8.72 5.02 -8.39
CA SER A 23 8.19 3.65 -8.52
C SER A 23 7.00 3.56 -9.46
N LEU A 24 6.34 4.68 -9.78
CA LEU A 24 5.14 4.69 -10.61
C LEU A 24 5.39 4.16 -12.04
N GLY A 25 6.61 4.31 -12.54
CA GLY A 25 7.00 3.80 -13.86
C GLY A 25 7.42 2.32 -13.86
N ASN A 26 7.43 1.66 -12.70
CA ASN A 26 7.82 0.25 -12.61
C ASN A 26 6.68 -0.66 -13.11
N GLY A 27 7.06 -1.80 -13.68
CA GLY A 27 6.12 -2.89 -13.95
C GLY A 27 5.85 -3.73 -12.70
N PHE A 28 5.07 -4.79 -12.87
CA PHE A 28 4.99 -5.89 -11.90
C PHE A 28 6.31 -6.66 -11.88
N THR A 29 6.78 -7.03 -10.68
CA THR A 29 8.04 -7.76 -10.51
C THR A 29 7.94 -8.83 -9.43
N PHE A 30 8.81 -9.84 -9.49
CA PHE A 30 8.87 -10.93 -8.53
C PHE A 30 7.47 -11.52 -8.24
N ASP A 31 7.07 -11.47 -6.97
CA ASP A 31 5.84 -12.02 -6.42
C ASP A 31 4.57 -11.35 -6.98
N ASP A 32 4.65 -10.13 -7.50
CA ASP A 32 3.53 -9.47 -8.19
C ASP A 32 3.00 -10.33 -9.34
N ASN A 33 3.90 -10.99 -10.08
CA ASN A 33 3.51 -11.82 -11.21
C ASN A 33 2.64 -12.99 -10.75
N TRP A 34 3.00 -13.64 -9.65
CA TRP A 34 2.29 -14.81 -9.16
C TRP A 34 0.99 -14.47 -8.43
N LEU A 35 0.99 -13.37 -7.66
CA LEU A 35 -0.14 -12.97 -6.83
C LEU A 35 -1.19 -12.14 -7.58
N ILE A 36 -0.78 -11.39 -8.60
CA ILE A 36 -1.64 -10.46 -9.33
C ILE A 36 -1.81 -10.95 -10.78
N VAL A 37 -0.75 -10.92 -11.58
CA VAL A 37 -0.83 -11.08 -13.05
C VAL A 37 -1.29 -12.48 -13.47
N GLU A 38 -0.78 -13.51 -12.80
CA GLU A 38 -1.06 -14.90 -13.11
C GLU A 38 -2.16 -15.52 -12.24
N ASN A 39 -2.78 -14.74 -11.37
CA ASN A 39 -3.76 -15.22 -10.40
C ASN A 39 -5.20 -15.03 -10.91
N PRO A 40 -5.93 -16.11 -11.27
CA PRO A 40 -7.30 -16.01 -11.77
C PRO A 40 -8.29 -15.37 -10.79
N VAL A 41 -8.02 -15.48 -9.48
CA VAL A 41 -8.85 -14.82 -8.45
C VAL A 41 -8.83 -13.30 -8.63
N VAL A 42 -7.68 -12.76 -9.05
CA VAL A 42 -7.46 -11.34 -9.31
C VAL A 42 -7.92 -10.97 -10.72
N THR A 43 -7.46 -11.69 -11.74
CA THR A 43 -7.62 -11.28 -13.14
C THR A 43 -9.00 -11.58 -13.75
N GLU A 44 -9.73 -12.57 -13.23
CA GLU A 44 -11.06 -12.96 -13.75
C GLU A 44 -12.22 -12.30 -12.97
N GLY A 45 -11.93 -11.34 -12.08
CA GLY A 45 -12.96 -10.67 -11.28
C GLY A 45 -13.65 -11.56 -10.25
N ARG A 46 -13.02 -12.69 -9.89
CA ARG A 46 -13.53 -13.69 -8.95
C ARG A 46 -13.21 -13.31 -7.50
N VAL A 47 -13.49 -12.06 -7.14
CA VAL A 47 -13.14 -11.47 -5.83
C VAL A 47 -13.75 -12.27 -4.66
N ALA A 48 -14.94 -12.86 -4.84
CA ALA A 48 -15.55 -13.72 -3.83
C ALA A 48 -14.69 -14.96 -3.50
N ASP A 49 -13.96 -15.48 -4.49
CA ASP A 49 -13.11 -16.66 -4.33
C ASP A 49 -11.86 -16.35 -3.49
N ALA A 50 -11.49 -15.07 -3.33
CA ALA A 50 -10.41 -14.64 -2.44
C ALA A 50 -10.61 -15.11 -0.99
N PHE A 51 -11.87 -15.34 -0.57
CA PHE A 51 -12.20 -15.80 0.78
C PHE A 51 -12.03 -17.30 0.98
N THR A 52 -11.89 -18.06 -0.10
CA THR A 52 -11.72 -19.53 -0.08
C THR A 52 -10.41 -19.99 -0.72
N ALA A 53 -9.74 -19.13 -1.47
CA ALA A 53 -8.46 -19.40 -2.12
C ALA A 53 -7.28 -19.20 -1.15
N PRO A 54 -6.19 -19.96 -1.31
CA PRO A 54 -4.93 -19.65 -0.64
C PRO A 54 -4.33 -18.34 -1.18
N TYR A 55 -3.50 -17.67 -0.37
CA TYR A 55 -2.84 -16.43 -0.81
C TYR A 55 -1.90 -16.67 -2.00
N TRP A 56 -1.04 -17.67 -1.91
CA TRP A 56 -0.14 -18.04 -3.01
C TRP A 56 -0.81 -18.99 -4.00
N ARG A 57 -0.57 -18.77 -5.29
CA ARG A 57 -1.02 -19.67 -6.34
C ARG A 57 -0.29 -21.02 -6.24
N GLY A 58 -1.04 -22.13 -6.34
CA GLY A 58 -0.46 -23.49 -6.31
C GLY A 58 -0.21 -24.06 -4.90
N ALA A 59 -0.45 -23.25 -3.88
CA ALA A 59 -0.46 -23.57 -2.48
C ALA A 59 -1.43 -24.70 -2.09
N ARG A 60 -1.08 -25.52 -1.09
CA ARG A 60 -2.03 -26.44 -0.48
C ARG A 60 -2.94 -25.69 0.48
N VAL A 61 -4.25 -25.89 0.35
CA VAL A 61 -5.25 -25.33 1.28
C VAL A 61 -4.95 -25.82 2.70
N GLY A 62 -4.78 -24.88 3.64
CA GLY A 62 -4.52 -25.15 5.06
C GLY A 62 -3.05 -25.14 5.49
N THR A 63 -2.10 -24.94 4.59
CA THR A 63 -0.66 -24.85 4.93
C THR A 63 -0.08 -23.44 4.77
N GLU A 64 -0.92 -22.45 4.45
CA GLU A 64 -0.47 -21.18 3.85
C GLU A 64 -1.15 -19.96 4.46
N ASN A 65 -0.58 -18.77 4.18
CA ASN A 65 -1.10 -17.49 4.63
C ASN A 65 -2.50 -17.24 4.05
N TYR A 66 -3.42 -16.77 4.88
CA TYR A 66 -4.78 -16.38 4.48
C TYR A 66 -4.90 -14.85 4.49
N ARG A 67 -5.02 -14.23 3.30
CA ARG A 67 -5.09 -12.77 3.14
C ARG A 67 -6.20 -12.36 2.14
N PRO A 68 -7.48 -12.68 2.42
CA PRO A 68 -8.58 -12.49 1.48
C PRO A 68 -8.83 -11.03 1.13
N ILE A 69 -8.61 -10.11 2.07
CA ILE A 69 -8.78 -8.67 1.85
C ILE A 69 -7.75 -8.15 0.84
N MET A 70 -6.51 -8.63 0.91
CA MET A 70 -5.46 -8.23 -0.04
C MET A 70 -5.74 -8.73 -1.44
N LEU A 71 -6.05 -10.02 -1.59
CA LEU A 71 -6.46 -10.58 -2.89
C LEU A 71 -7.69 -9.85 -3.45
N SER A 72 -8.65 -9.51 -2.59
CA SER A 72 -9.83 -8.75 -3.01
C SER A 72 -9.48 -7.34 -3.48
N SER A 73 -8.57 -6.65 -2.79
CA SER A 73 -8.08 -5.33 -3.24
C SER A 73 -7.44 -5.41 -4.61
N PHE A 74 -6.54 -6.37 -4.83
CA PHE A 74 -5.92 -6.56 -6.14
C PHE A 74 -6.93 -6.91 -7.23
N GLY A 75 -7.92 -7.76 -6.95
CA GLY A 75 -8.99 -8.09 -7.90
C GLY A 75 -9.87 -6.88 -8.25
N LEU A 76 -10.18 -6.02 -7.27
CA LEU A 76 -10.91 -4.77 -7.51
C LEU A 76 -10.09 -3.79 -8.35
N GLU A 77 -8.81 -3.61 -8.03
CA GLU A 77 -7.90 -2.76 -8.80
C GLU A 77 -7.74 -3.28 -10.23
N TRP A 78 -7.60 -4.60 -10.40
CA TRP A 78 -7.54 -5.21 -11.72
C TRP A 78 -8.81 -4.92 -12.52
N ALA A 79 -9.98 -5.12 -11.91
CA ALA A 79 -11.26 -4.88 -12.57
C ALA A 79 -11.49 -3.40 -12.94
N VAL A 80 -10.94 -2.46 -12.17
CA VAL A 80 -11.10 -1.01 -12.40
C VAL A 80 -10.06 -0.47 -13.39
N PHE A 81 -8.84 -0.96 -13.34
CA PHE A 81 -7.69 -0.42 -14.09
C PHE A 81 -7.16 -1.34 -15.18
N ASP A 82 -7.88 -2.42 -15.49
CA ASP A 82 -7.55 -3.40 -16.54
C ASP A 82 -6.11 -3.94 -16.42
N GLY A 83 -5.69 -4.24 -15.19
CA GLY A 83 -4.37 -4.80 -14.89
C GLY A 83 -3.18 -3.85 -15.15
N SER A 84 -3.39 -2.54 -15.23
CA SER A 84 -2.31 -1.59 -15.45
C SER A 84 -1.43 -1.40 -14.21
N ALA A 85 -0.13 -1.72 -14.32
CA ALA A 85 0.82 -1.68 -13.21
C ALA A 85 0.98 -0.26 -12.60
N PHE A 86 0.88 0.78 -13.43
CA PHE A 86 1.00 2.17 -12.99
C PHE A 86 -0.03 2.49 -11.89
N GLU A 87 -1.28 2.10 -12.09
CA GLU A 87 -2.40 2.37 -11.18
C GLU A 87 -2.26 1.60 -9.87
N PHE A 88 -1.76 0.37 -9.91
CA PHE A 88 -1.43 -0.39 -8.71
C PHE A 88 -0.33 0.30 -7.88
N HIS A 89 0.72 0.81 -8.54
CA HIS A 89 1.76 1.61 -7.87
C HIS A 89 1.20 2.91 -7.31
N VAL A 90 0.32 3.60 -8.05
CA VAL A 90 -0.38 4.80 -7.55
C VAL A 90 -1.17 4.47 -6.28
N VAL A 91 -1.94 3.38 -6.25
CA VAL A 91 -2.69 2.99 -5.04
C VAL A 91 -1.74 2.68 -3.89
N SER A 92 -0.62 1.98 -4.13
CA SER A 92 0.39 1.72 -3.09
C SER A 92 0.93 3.02 -2.46
N VAL A 93 1.29 4.00 -3.30
CA VAL A 93 1.75 5.32 -2.84
C VAL A 93 0.65 6.05 -2.06
N LEU A 94 -0.60 5.99 -2.51
CA LEU A 94 -1.73 6.61 -1.80
C LEU A 94 -1.98 5.97 -0.43
N VAL A 95 -1.85 4.65 -0.32
CA VAL A 95 -1.94 3.93 0.95
C VAL A 95 -0.81 4.35 1.89
N HIS A 96 0.44 4.46 1.40
CA HIS A 96 1.56 4.97 2.20
C HIS A 96 1.32 6.40 2.71
N VAL A 97 0.82 7.29 1.85
CA VAL A 97 0.43 8.66 2.23
C VAL A 97 -0.62 8.63 3.35
N LEU A 98 -1.64 7.79 3.23
CA LEU A 98 -2.67 7.64 4.25
C LEU A 98 -2.07 7.16 5.58
N VAL A 99 -1.21 6.13 5.54
CA VAL A 99 -0.51 5.62 6.73
C VAL A 99 0.32 6.72 7.39
N CYS A 100 1.08 7.50 6.62
CA CYS A 100 1.86 8.64 7.15
C CYS A 100 0.97 9.68 7.86
N LEU A 101 -0.20 9.99 7.28
CA LEU A 101 -1.17 10.90 7.91
C LEU A 101 -1.77 10.31 9.20
N LEU A 102 -2.01 9.01 9.24
CA LEU A 102 -2.46 8.30 10.44
C LEU A 102 -1.37 8.28 11.53
N VAL A 103 -0.10 8.08 11.16
CA VAL A 103 1.05 8.18 12.07
C VAL A 103 1.14 9.58 12.65
N LEU A 104 1.01 10.64 11.83
CA LEU A 104 0.94 12.01 12.35
C LEU A 104 -0.21 12.19 13.33
N ALA A 105 -1.41 11.75 12.97
CA ALA A 105 -2.59 11.84 13.85
C ALA A 105 -2.38 11.10 15.18
N LEU A 106 -1.74 9.92 15.14
CA LEU A 106 -1.40 9.14 16.32
C LEU A 106 -0.37 9.86 17.20
N LEU A 107 0.75 10.31 16.62
CA LEU A 107 1.83 10.96 17.37
C LEU A 107 1.38 12.26 18.04
N THR A 108 0.46 13.01 17.43
CA THR A 108 -0.09 14.24 18.06
C THR A 108 -0.87 13.98 19.34
N ARG A 109 -1.20 12.72 19.67
CA ARG A 109 -1.80 12.36 20.96
C ARG A 109 -0.79 12.20 22.09
N PHE A 110 0.49 12.09 21.78
CA PHE A 110 1.54 11.77 22.76
C PHE A 110 2.62 12.84 22.86
N VAL A 111 2.90 13.56 21.76
CA VAL A 111 3.98 14.55 21.69
C VAL A 111 3.50 15.87 21.08
N SER A 112 4.33 16.90 21.17
CA SER A 112 4.04 18.21 20.57
C SER A 112 3.89 18.10 19.04
N ILE A 113 3.10 18.99 18.44
CA ILE A 113 2.85 18.99 16.98
C ILE A 113 4.16 19.00 16.15
N PRO A 114 5.19 19.82 16.48
CA PRO A 114 6.46 19.77 15.76
C PRO A 114 7.17 18.41 15.87
N ALA A 115 7.17 17.79 17.05
CA ALA A 115 7.78 16.48 17.26
C ALA A 115 7.01 15.38 16.52
N ALA A 116 5.67 15.42 16.54
CA ALA A 116 4.83 14.50 15.79
C ALA A 116 5.04 14.62 14.27
N PHE A 117 5.16 15.85 13.77
CA PHE A 117 5.45 16.11 12.36
C PHE A 117 6.82 15.58 11.96
N LEU A 118 7.86 15.80 12.76
CA LEU A 118 9.19 15.26 12.50
C LEU A 118 9.20 13.73 12.52
N GLY A 119 8.50 13.11 13.48
CA GLY A 119 8.35 11.65 13.54
C GLY A 119 7.63 11.06 12.32
N ALA A 120 6.55 11.71 11.87
CA ALA A 120 5.84 11.29 10.66
C ALA A 120 6.66 11.50 9.38
N LEU A 121 7.46 12.57 9.29
CA LEU A 121 8.40 12.76 8.18
C LEU A 121 9.48 11.68 8.17
N LEU A 122 10.06 11.35 9.32
CA LEU A 122 11.04 10.28 9.44
C LEU A 122 10.46 8.95 8.98
N PHE A 123 9.24 8.62 9.41
CA PHE A 123 8.51 7.43 8.94
C PHE A 123 8.29 7.46 7.42
N ALA A 124 7.80 8.58 6.88
CA ALA A 124 7.46 8.71 5.46
C ALA A 124 8.64 8.46 4.51
N VAL A 125 9.86 8.81 4.92
CA VAL A 125 11.07 8.72 4.09
C VAL A 125 11.97 7.54 4.47
N HIS A 126 11.59 6.73 5.45
CA HIS A 126 12.47 5.69 5.97
C HIS A 126 12.66 4.57 4.92
N PRO A 127 13.91 4.24 4.52
CA PRO A 127 14.16 3.25 3.45
C PRO A 127 13.63 1.85 3.72
N VAL A 128 13.35 1.51 4.99
CA VAL A 128 12.73 0.23 5.37
C VAL A 128 11.38 -0.01 4.67
N HIS A 129 10.68 1.06 4.27
CA HIS A 129 9.37 0.95 3.62
C HIS A 129 9.47 0.76 2.10
N VAL A 130 10.68 0.75 1.51
CA VAL A 130 10.83 0.66 0.04
C VAL A 130 10.15 -0.58 -0.52
N GLU A 131 10.34 -1.75 0.08
CA GLU A 131 9.66 -2.96 -0.39
C GLU A 131 8.15 -2.90 -0.15
N ALA A 132 7.71 -2.33 0.97
CA ALA A 132 6.28 -2.23 1.27
C ALA A 132 5.52 -1.28 0.32
N VAL A 133 6.20 -0.27 -0.24
CA VAL A 133 5.56 0.76 -1.09
C VAL A 133 5.83 0.52 -2.58
N ALA A 134 7.07 0.20 -2.97
CA ALA A 134 7.49 0.14 -4.38
C ALA A 134 7.34 -1.25 -5.02
N ASN A 135 7.13 -2.30 -4.23
CA ASN A 135 6.69 -3.61 -4.72
C ASN A 135 5.19 -3.73 -4.42
N VAL A 136 4.37 -4.00 -5.45
CA VAL A 136 2.90 -3.88 -5.34
C VAL A 136 2.34 -4.85 -4.31
N VAL A 137 2.80 -6.10 -4.29
CA VAL A 137 2.36 -7.07 -3.29
C VAL A 137 2.88 -6.75 -1.89
N GLY A 138 3.99 -6.01 -1.79
CA GLY A 138 4.54 -5.49 -0.54
C GLY A 138 3.57 -4.59 0.23
N ARG A 139 2.58 -4.00 -0.47
CA ARG A 139 1.50 -3.20 0.14
C ARG A 139 0.72 -3.96 1.23
N ALA A 140 0.79 -5.30 1.24
CA ALA A 140 0.21 -6.13 2.30
C ALA A 140 0.79 -5.85 3.70
N GLU A 141 1.87 -5.09 3.80
CA GLU A 141 2.59 -4.75 5.04
C GLU A 141 2.48 -3.26 5.43
N LEU A 142 1.66 -2.46 4.71
CA LEU A 142 1.31 -1.07 5.03
C LEU A 142 0.03 -0.97 5.88
#